data_AF-A0A7V5S8B9-F1
#
_entry.id   AF-A0A7V5S8B9-F1
#
_cell.length_a   1.000
_cell.length_b   1.000
_cell.length_c   1.000
_cell.angle_alpha   90.00
_cell.angle_beta   90.00
_cell.angle_gamma   90.00
#
_symmetry.space_group_name_H-M   'P 1'
#
loop_
_entity.id
_entity.type
_entity.pdbx_description
1 polymer ?
#
loop_
_entity_poly.entity_id
_entity_poly.type
_entity_poly.pdbx_seq_one_letter_code
_entity_poly.pdbx_strand_id
1 'polypeptide(L)'
;MVYLVPVATMALMAISVALILGLVKNLLTVEGEAKVKIVNDGNELVLPLEQNLMQALKKAGYDLFAQCGGKGTCATCRVKVLEGLKPEQITPAMLGPLSDKLRKEGWVLSCQISLKNDLKIELFKPLVMGWPKVEGKAEEAPKAPALSPAAAKLRAVLPGFDCLACGYPTCEEFAEALASGKAKIDGCYPGGKPVLERLKQAALEAGVKAS
;
A
#
# COMPACT_ATOMS: atom_id res chain seq x y z
N MET A 1 36.19 26.47 52.12
CA MET A 1 36.02 25.00 52.20
C MET A 1 34.57 24.56 52.45
N VAL A 2 33.82 25.21 53.35
CA VAL A 2 32.45 24.79 53.75
C VAL A 2 31.45 24.68 52.59
N TYR A 3 31.52 25.56 51.59
CA TYR A 3 30.60 25.55 50.43
C TYR A 3 31.03 24.65 49.27
N LEU A 4 32.28 24.19 49.27
CA LEU A 4 32.83 23.45 48.13
C LEU A 4 32.41 21.97 48.17
N VAL A 5 32.27 21.42 49.38
CA VAL A 5 31.78 20.06 49.64
C VAL A 5 30.32 19.86 49.20
N PRO A 6 29.34 20.70 49.58
CA PRO A 6 27.94 20.52 49.17
C PRO A 6 27.72 20.75 47.67
N VAL A 7 28.49 21.63 47.02
CA VAL A 7 28.41 21.84 45.57
C VAL A 7 28.91 20.59 44.82
N ALA A 8 30.00 19.98 45.29
CA ALA A 8 30.54 18.76 44.68
C ALA A 8 29.60 17.56 44.84
N THR A 9 28.96 17.39 46.00
CA THR A 9 28.01 16.28 46.21
C THR A 9 26.72 16.44 45.40
N MET A 10 26.19 17.67 45.26
CA MET A 10 25.05 17.93 44.38
C MET A 10 25.38 17.65 42.91
N ALA A 11 26.58 18.04 42.44
CA ALA A 11 27.01 17.76 41.08
C ALA A 11 27.16 16.24 40.81
N LEU A 12 27.77 15.50 41.74
CA LEU A 12 27.89 14.04 41.65
C LEU A 12 26.53 13.34 41.61
N MET A 13 25.59 13.77 42.44
CA MET A 13 24.23 13.23 42.45
C MET A 13 23.53 13.50 41.11
N ALA A 14 23.61 14.73 40.59
CA ALA A 14 23.04 15.08 39.29
C ALA A 14 23.64 14.27 38.12
N ILE A 15 24.98 14.09 38.11
CA ILE A 15 25.67 13.28 37.10
C ILE A 15 25.23 11.82 37.20
N SER A 16 25.15 11.26 38.42
CA SER A 16 24.72 9.87 38.60
C SER A 16 23.28 9.63 38.11
N VAL A 17 22.36 10.56 38.38
CA VAL A 17 20.97 10.48 37.90
C VAL A 17 20.93 10.60 36.37
N ALA A 18 21.70 11.52 35.78
CA ALA A 18 21.79 11.63 34.32
C ALA A 18 22.37 10.37 33.66
N LEU A 19 23.37 9.74 34.28
CA LEU A 19 23.99 8.49 33.82
C LEU A 19 23.01 7.33 33.90
N ILE A 20 22.27 7.20 35.01
CA ILE A 20 21.24 6.18 35.20
C ILE A 20 20.12 6.38 34.17
N LEU A 21 19.63 7.61 33.98
CA LEU A 21 18.60 7.90 32.97
C LEU A 21 19.10 7.62 31.54
N GLY A 22 20.37 7.91 31.24
CA GLY A 22 20.99 7.59 29.96
C GLY A 22 21.11 6.08 29.72
N LEU A 23 21.56 5.33 30.73
CA LEU A 23 21.65 3.87 30.70
C LEU A 23 20.27 3.21 30.58
N VAL A 24 19.28 3.68 31.34
CA VAL A 24 17.90 3.18 31.27
C VAL A 24 17.32 3.43 29.88
N LYS A 25 17.54 4.61 29.28
CA LYS A 25 17.13 4.87 27.89
C LYS A 25 17.80 3.91 26.91
N ASN A 26 19.11 3.70 27.03
CA ASN A 26 19.87 2.82 26.13
C ASN A 26 19.50 1.32 26.29
N LEU A 27 19.09 0.90 27.48
CA LEU A 27 18.67 -0.48 27.76
C LEU A 27 17.19 -0.73 27.39
N LEU A 28 16.34 0.31 27.47
CA LEU A 28 14.91 0.23 27.14
C LEU A 28 14.60 0.56 25.68
N THR A 29 15.54 1.10 24.90
CA THR A 29 15.47 1.09 23.43
C THR A 29 15.70 -0.33 22.92
N VAL A 30 14.79 -1.22 23.27
CA VAL A 30 14.61 -2.47 22.55
C VAL A 30 14.12 -2.05 21.18
N GLU A 31 15.02 -2.09 20.19
CA GLU A 31 14.71 -1.95 18.79
C GLU A 31 13.71 -3.05 18.44
N GLY A 32 12.42 -2.76 18.60
CA GLY A 32 11.40 -3.68 18.18
C GLY A 32 11.48 -3.78 16.67
N GLU A 33 11.72 -4.97 16.16
CA GLU A 33 11.65 -5.29 14.74
C GLU A 33 10.38 -6.09 14.48
N ALA A 34 9.69 -5.78 13.39
CA ALA A 34 8.60 -6.57 12.84
C ALA A 34 9.04 -7.28 11.56
N LYS A 35 8.62 -8.53 11.44
CA LYS A 35 8.78 -9.32 10.21
C LYS A 35 7.58 -9.11 9.31
N VAL A 36 7.83 -8.60 8.11
CA VAL A 36 6.82 -8.41 7.07
C VAL A 36 7.05 -9.43 5.96
N LYS A 37 6.19 -10.44 5.89
CA LYS A 37 6.22 -11.48 4.85
C LYS A 37 5.39 -11.02 3.65
N ILE A 38 6.02 -10.91 2.48
CA ILE A 38 5.37 -10.52 1.22
C ILE A 38 5.07 -11.79 0.43
N VAL A 39 3.79 -12.17 0.35
CA VAL A 39 3.39 -13.45 -0.25
C VAL A 39 3.65 -13.49 -1.77
N ASN A 40 3.58 -12.35 -2.45
CA ASN A 40 3.82 -12.26 -3.89
C ASN A 40 5.27 -12.61 -4.30
N ASP A 41 6.22 -12.45 -3.40
CA ASP A 41 7.67 -12.49 -3.70
C ASP A 41 8.39 -13.55 -2.86
N GLY A 42 7.67 -14.21 -1.94
CA GLY A 42 8.27 -15.11 -0.94
C GLY A 42 9.25 -14.43 0.03
N ASN A 43 9.49 -13.12 -0.13
CA ASN A 43 10.47 -12.36 0.62
C ASN A 43 9.95 -11.98 2.02
N GLU A 44 10.87 -11.97 2.97
CA GLU A 44 10.63 -11.60 4.35
C GLU A 44 11.52 -10.41 4.70
N LEU A 45 10.89 -9.27 5.00
CA LEU A 45 11.58 -8.05 5.38
C LEU A 45 11.57 -7.91 6.90
N VAL A 46 12.72 -7.60 7.47
CA VAL A 46 12.84 -7.20 8.87
C VAL A 46 12.84 -5.68 8.90
N LEU A 47 11.80 -5.10 9.50
CA LEU A 47 11.56 -3.66 9.50
C LEU A 47 11.37 -3.17 10.94
N PRO A 48 11.95 -2.02 11.32
CA PRO A 48 11.76 -1.46 12.66
C PRO A 48 10.29 -1.07 12.91
N LEU A 49 9.83 -1.27 14.14
CA LEU A 49 8.50 -0.90 14.61
C LEU A 49 8.27 0.62 14.55
N GLU A 50 7.00 1.00 14.61
CA GLU A 50 6.49 2.38 14.55
C GLU A 50 6.77 3.11 13.22
N GLN A 51 7.32 2.43 12.21
CA GLN A 51 7.46 2.98 10.86
C GLN A 51 6.20 2.79 10.02
N ASN A 52 6.02 3.74 9.08
CA ASN A 52 4.97 3.66 8.08
C ASN A 52 5.28 2.53 7.09
N LEU A 53 4.34 1.60 6.91
CA LEU A 53 4.54 0.40 6.08
C LEU A 53 4.93 0.77 4.64
N MET A 54 4.29 1.77 4.03
CA MET A 54 4.62 2.21 2.66
C MET A 54 6.05 2.74 2.56
N GLN A 55 6.50 3.56 3.51
CA GLN A 55 7.87 4.09 3.49
C GLN A 55 8.90 2.99 3.71
N ALA A 56 8.62 2.05 4.62
CA ALA A 56 9.49 0.94 4.91
C ALA A 56 9.64 0.01 3.69
N LEU A 57 8.54 -0.30 2.99
CA LEU A 57 8.54 -1.04 1.73
C LEU A 57 9.34 -0.31 0.64
N LYS A 58 9.18 1.02 0.52
CA LYS A 58 9.94 1.84 -0.44
C LYS A 58 11.45 1.83 -0.16
N LYS A 59 11.86 1.91 1.11
CA LYS A 59 13.28 1.78 1.51
C LYS A 59 13.84 0.40 1.17
N ALA A 60 13.02 -0.64 1.29
CA ALA A 60 13.38 -2.01 0.90
C ALA A 60 13.38 -2.24 -0.63
N GLY A 61 13.06 -1.21 -1.43
CA GLY A 61 13.10 -1.26 -2.89
C GLY A 61 11.75 -1.56 -3.56
N TYR A 62 10.68 -1.77 -2.80
CA TYR A 62 9.32 -1.91 -3.34
C TYR A 62 8.75 -0.52 -3.61
N ASP A 63 8.89 -0.04 -4.85
CA ASP A 63 8.37 1.27 -5.22
C ASP A 63 6.86 1.20 -5.48
N LEU A 64 6.09 1.47 -4.41
CA LEU A 64 4.63 1.59 -4.46
C LEU A 64 4.24 2.90 -5.15
N PHE A 65 3.31 2.84 -6.12
CA PHE A 65 2.64 4.03 -6.62
C PHE A 65 1.92 4.75 -5.47
N ALA A 66 2.46 5.87 -5.03
CA ALA A 66 1.89 6.69 -3.96
C ALA A 66 1.58 8.09 -4.49
N GLN A 67 0.63 8.20 -5.43
CA GLN A 67 0.34 9.46 -6.12
C GLN A 67 -0.02 10.62 -5.16
N CYS A 68 -0.66 10.32 -4.03
CA CYS A 68 -1.03 11.33 -3.03
C CYS A 68 0.06 11.62 -1.98
N GLY A 69 1.21 10.96 -2.03
CA GLY A 69 2.28 11.10 -1.03
C GLY A 69 1.89 10.62 0.37
N GLY A 70 0.95 9.67 0.48
CA GLY A 70 0.55 9.09 1.77
C GLY A 70 -0.64 9.74 2.45
N LYS A 71 -1.35 10.68 1.80
CA LYS A 71 -2.57 11.32 2.33
C LYS A 71 -3.82 10.40 2.44
N GLY A 72 -3.74 9.17 1.95
CA GLY A 72 -4.86 8.20 2.01
C GLY A 72 -6.00 8.45 1.02
N THR A 73 -5.85 9.37 0.06
CA THR A 73 -6.94 9.82 -0.82
C THR A 73 -6.95 9.22 -2.22
N CYS A 74 -5.92 8.46 -2.61
CA CYS A 74 -5.79 7.94 -3.98
C CYS A 74 -5.92 6.41 -4.10
N ALA A 75 -5.96 5.67 -2.99
CA ALA A 75 -6.00 4.20 -2.95
C ALA A 75 -4.93 3.44 -3.76
N THR A 76 -3.89 4.12 -4.24
CA THR A 76 -2.77 3.50 -4.95
C THR A 76 -1.76 2.84 -4.01
N CYS A 77 -1.70 3.20 -2.72
CA CYS A 77 -0.83 2.52 -1.75
C CYS A 77 -1.42 1.22 -1.19
N ARG A 78 -2.44 0.61 -1.83
CA ARG A 78 -3.20 -0.50 -1.22
C ARG A 78 -2.40 -1.80 -1.18
N VAL A 79 -2.54 -2.52 -0.08
CA VAL A 79 -1.99 -3.85 0.16
C VAL A 79 -3.07 -4.71 0.80
N LYS A 80 -3.06 -6.00 0.54
CA LYS A 80 -4.00 -6.92 1.17
C LYS A 80 -3.31 -7.56 2.36
N VAL A 81 -3.90 -7.44 3.53
CA VAL A 81 -3.34 -8.05 4.74
C VAL A 81 -3.95 -9.43 4.92
N LEU A 82 -3.10 -10.43 5.02
CA LEU A 82 -3.50 -11.82 5.22
C LEU A 82 -3.47 -12.19 6.70
N GLU A 83 -2.41 -11.77 7.41
CA GLU A 83 -2.23 -12.04 8.84
C GLU A 83 -1.55 -10.84 9.53
N GLY A 84 -1.77 -10.71 10.83
CA GLY A 84 -1.10 -9.74 11.69
C GLY A 84 -1.87 -8.44 11.95
N LEU A 85 -2.81 -8.04 11.10
CA LEU A 85 -3.69 -6.91 11.40
C LEU A 85 -5.02 -7.41 11.94
N LYS A 86 -5.32 -7.10 13.21
CA LYS A 86 -6.61 -7.46 13.80
C LYS A 86 -7.71 -6.52 13.30
N PRO A 87 -8.98 -6.97 13.22
CA PRO A 87 -10.09 -6.14 12.76
C PRO A 87 -10.22 -4.81 13.53
N GLU A 88 -9.88 -4.80 14.81
CA GLU A 88 -9.97 -3.61 15.67
C GLU A 88 -8.92 -2.55 15.35
N GLN A 89 -7.85 -2.92 14.63
CA GLN A 89 -6.79 -2.00 14.20
C GLN A 89 -7.11 -1.35 12.84
N ILE A 90 -8.13 -1.83 12.12
CA ILE A 90 -8.53 -1.29 10.82
C ILE A 90 -9.33 -0.01 11.05
N THR A 91 -8.72 1.13 10.73
CA THR A 91 -9.37 2.44 10.83
C THR A 91 -10.00 2.87 9.50
N PRO A 92 -10.99 3.77 9.50
CA PRO A 92 -11.53 4.34 8.26
C PRO A 92 -10.46 5.00 7.38
N ALA A 93 -9.40 5.55 7.98
CA ALA A 93 -8.26 6.11 7.27
C ALA A 93 -7.51 5.05 6.45
N MET A 94 -7.39 3.82 6.96
CA MET A 94 -6.80 2.69 6.24
C MET A 94 -7.68 2.18 5.10
N LEU A 95 -8.96 2.57 5.07
CA LEU A 95 -9.89 2.17 4.01
C LEU A 95 -10.01 3.26 2.93
N GLY A 96 -9.88 4.53 3.30
CA GLY A 96 -9.90 5.66 2.35
C GLY A 96 -10.99 5.53 1.28
N PRO A 97 -10.68 5.76 -0.01
CA PRO A 97 -11.63 5.61 -1.11
C PRO A 97 -11.73 4.18 -1.67
N LEU A 98 -11.36 3.14 -0.90
CA LEU A 98 -11.54 1.75 -1.35
C LEU A 98 -13.02 1.40 -1.50
N SER A 99 -13.35 0.64 -2.55
CA SER A 99 -14.69 0.12 -2.78
C SER A 99 -15.06 -0.99 -1.78
N ASP A 100 -16.35 -1.18 -1.53
CA ASP A 100 -16.82 -2.16 -0.53
C ASP A 100 -16.43 -3.60 -0.85
N LYS A 101 -16.25 -3.93 -2.14
CA LYS A 101 -15.77 -5.25 -2.58
C LYS A 101 -14.35 -5.50 -2.05
N LEU A 102 -13.46 -4.53 -2.21
CA LEU A 102 -12.06 -4.64 -1.77
C LEU A 102 -11.94 -4.63 -0.25
N ARG A 103 -12.79 -3.87 0.44
CA ARG A 103 -12.85 -3.90 1.92
C ARG A 103 -13.18 -5.29 2.43
N LYS A 104 -14.11 -6.00 1.79
CA LYS A 104 -14.47 -7.38 2.13
C LYS A 104 -13.35 -8.39 1.82
N GLU A 105 -12.54 -8.11 0.81
CA GLU A 105 -11.39 -8.93 0.42
C GLU A 105 -10.13 -8.68 1.29
N GLY A 106 -10.18 -7.75 2.25
CA GLY A 106 -9.08 -7.48 3.18
C GLY A 106 -8.05 -6.46 2.68
N TRP A 107 -8.40 -5.64 1.70
CA TRP A 107 -7.52 -4.58 1.20
C TRP A 107 -7.51 -3.36 2.14
N VAL A 108 -6.32 -2.85 2.40
CA VAL A 108 -6.06 -1.68 3.26
C VAL A 108 -4.96 -0.80 2.65
N LEU A 109 -4.89 0.45 3.07
CA LEU A 109 -3.91 1.42 2.61
C LEU A 109 -2.61 1.32 3.41
N SER A 110 -1.54 0.79 2.80
CA SER A 110 -0.22 0.66 3.47
C SER A 110 0.33 1.98 3.99
N CYS A 111 0.00 3.09 3.31
CA CYS A 111 0.44 4.43 3.70
C CYS A 111 -0.22 4.96 4.97
N GLN A 112 -1.23 4.27 5.51
CA GLN A 112 -1.90 4.62 6.77
C GLN A 112 -1.65 3.57 7.87
N ILE A 113 -0.77 2.60 7.61
CA ILE A 113 -0.43 1.53 8.56
C ILE A 113 0.90 1.85 9.23
N SER A 114 0.90 1.82 10.56
CA SER A 114 2.11 1.82 11.37
C SER A 114 2.43 0.39 11.80
N LEU A 115 3.68 -0.03 11.59
CA LEU A 115 4.16 -1.35 11.97
C LEU A 115 4.20 -1.49 13.50
N LYS A 116 3.32 -2.31 14.06
CA LYS A 116 3.29 -2.62 15.51
C LYS A 116 3.63 -4.06 15.83
N ASN A 117 3.53 -4.93 14.83
CA ASN A 117 3.74 -6.36 14.94
C ASN A 117 4.05 -6.95 13.56
N ASP A 118 4.39 -8.23 13.54
CA ASP A 118 4.63 -8.99 12.31
C ASP A 118 3.38 -8.99 11.41
N LEU A 119 3.59 -8.79 10.12
CA LEU A 119 2.52 -8.73 9.13
C LEU A 119 2.80 -9.71 8.00
N LYS A 120 1.73 -10.31 7.48
CA LYS A 120 1.76 -11.06 6.23
C LYS A 120 0.88 -10.32 5.23
N ILE A 121 1.49 -9.83 4.16
CA ILE A 121 0.83 -8.95 3.21
C ILE A 121 1.00 -9.46 1.77
N GLU A 122 0.03 -9.11 0.94
CA GLU A 122 0.00 -9.33 -0.50
C GLU A 122 0.02 -7.95 -1.19
N LEU A 123 1.01 -7.72 -2.05
CA LEU A 123 1.18 -6.45 -2.77
C LEU A 123 0.40 -6.49 -4.08
N PHE A 124 -0.31 -5.41 -4.40
CA PHE A 124 -1.01 -5.33 -5.68
C PHE A 124 -0.03 -4.95 -6.80
N LYS A 125 0.19 -5.92 -7.68
CA LYS A 125 1.24 -5.99 -8.70
C LYS A 125 1.33 -4.82 -9.70
N PRO A 126 0.21 -4.20 -10.12
CA PRO A 126 0.26 -2.98 -10.94
C PRO A 126 0.89 -1.77 -10.26
N LEU A 127 1.08 -1.80 -8.94
CA LEU A 127 1.61 -0.67 -8.16
C LEU A 127 3.12 -0.73 -7.95
N VAL A 128 3.81 -1.73 -8.50
CA VAL A 128 5.26 -1.88 -8.36
C VAL A 128 5.87 -1.76 -9.75
N MET A 129 6.54 -0.63 -10.04
CA MET A 129 7.23 -0.42 -11.33
C MET A 129 8.39 -1.40 -11.54
N GLY A 130 8.92 -1.98 -10.46
CA GLY A 130 9.94 -3.04 -10.49
C GLY A 130 10.13 -3.66 -9.11
N TRP A 131 10.34 -4.97 -9.06
CA TRP A 131 10.68 -5.68 -7.83
C TRP A 131 12.19 -5.59 -7.60
N PRO A 132 12.66 -5.28 -6.38
CA PRO A 132 14.07 -5.45 -6.07
C PRO A 132 14.40 -6.94 -6.21
N LYS A 133 15.43 -7.28 -6.98
CA LYS A 133 15.95 -8.66 -7.02
C LYS A 133 16.69 -8.93 -5.71
N VAL A 134 15.94 -9.24 -4.66
CA VAL A 134 16.49 -9.84 -3.45
C VAL A 134 16.84 -11.29 -3.83
N GLU A 135 18.06 -11.72 -3.51
CA GLU A 135 18.58 -13.03 -3.94
C GLU A 135 17.71 -14.17 -3.37
N GLY A 136 16.79 -14.66 -4.20
CA GLY A 136 16.01 -15.85 -3.89
C GLY A 136 14.53 -15.74 -4.26
N LYS A 137 14.22 -16.13 -5.51
CA LYS A 137 12.88 -16.48 -6.02
C LYS A 137 11.94 -15.32 -6.38
N ALA A 138 12.25 -14.65 -7.49
CA ALA A 138 11.21 -14.04 -8.31
C ALA A 138 10.38 -15.17 -8.96
N GLU A 139 9.29 -15.57 -8.33
CA GLU A 139 8.34 -16.50 -8.94
C GLU A 139 7.38 -15.73 -9.86
N GLU A 140 7.13 -16.33 -11.02
CA GLU A 140 6.53 -15.67 -12.18
C GLU A 140 5.18 -15.04 -11.86
N ALA A 141 5.12 -13.76 -12.22
CA ALA A 141 3.93 -12.95 -12.40
C ALA A 141 2.63 -13.75 -12.72
N PRO A 142 1.54 -13.66 -11.91
CA PRO A 142 0.22 -14.13 -12.35
C PRO A 142 -0.15 -13.45 -13.67
N LYS A 143 -0.37 -14.29 -14.69
CA LYS A 143 -0.71 -13.90 -16.06
C LYS A 143 -2.04 -13.14 -16.02
N ALA A 144 -2.08 -11.96 -16.63
CA ALA A 144 -3.32 -11.18 -16.73
C ALA A 144 -4.44 -12.06 -17.28
N PRO A 145 -5.68 -11.95 -16.75
CA PRO A 145 -6.80 -12.75 -17.24
C PRO A 145 -7.01 -12.49 -18.74
N ALA A 146 -7.32 -13.54 -19.48
CA ALA A 146 -7.61 -13.43 -20.91
C ALA A 146 -8.89 -12.61 -21.11
N LEU A 147 -8.73 -11.38 -21.60
CA LEU A 147 -9.84 -10.46 -21.90
C LEU A 147 -10.72 -11.01 -23.01
N SER A 148 -12.03 -10.77 -22.94
CA SER A 148 -12.90 -10.99 -24.09
C SER A 148 -12.51 -10.06 -25.26
N PRO A 149 -12.81 -10.41 -26.53
CA PRO A 149 -12.46 -9.57 -27.68
C PRO A 149 -13.01 -8.13 -27.57
N ALA A 150 -14.19 -7.97 -26.96
CA ALA A 150 -14.77 -6.67 -26.68
C ALA A 150 -14.02 -5.93 -25.56
N ALA A 151 -13.70 -6.61 -24.46
CA ALA A 151 -12.93 -6.02 -23.36
C ALA A 151 -11.50 -5.64 -23.79
N ALA A 152 -10.87 -6.39 -24.68
CA ALA A 152 -9.56 -6.05 -25.22
C ALA A 152 -9.57 -4.71 -25.98
N LYS A 153 -10.61 -4.47 -26.80
CA LYS A 153 -10.79 -3.17 -27.49
C LYS A 153 -11.00 -2.02 -26.51
N LEU A 154 -11.83 -2.23 -25.49
CA LEU A 154 -12.08 -1.22 -24.46
C LEU A 154 -10.82 -0.95 -23.61
N ARG A 155 -10.06 -2.00 -23.27
CA ARG A 155 -8.82 -1.91 -22.52
C ARG A 155 -7.74 -1.09 -23.23
N ALA A 156 -7.69 -1.16 -24.56
CA ALA A 156 -6.75 -0.38 -25.36
C ALA A 156 -6.99 1.14 -25.28
N VAL A 157 -8.22 1.55 -24.93
CA VAL A 157 -8.57 2.97 -24.74
C VAL A 157 -8.25 3.46 -23.32
N LEU A 158 -8.25 2.55 -22.34
CA LEU A 158 -8.05 2.91 -20.94
C LEU A 158 -6.60 3.32 -20.64
N PRO A 159 -6.37 4.24 -19.69
CA PRO A 159 -5.02 4.73 -19.37
C PRO A 159 -4.03 3.68 -18.85
N GLY A 160 -4.52 2.55 -18.31
CA GLY A 160 -3.67 1.44 -17.84
C GLY A 160 -2.93 1.69 -16.51
N PHE A 161 -3.20 2.78 -15.80
CA PHE A 161 -2.55 3.09 -14.52
C PHE A 161 -3.17 2.38 -13.30
N ASP A 162 -4.19 1.54 -13.49
CA ASP A 162 -4.87 0.74 -12.45
C ASP A 162 -5.21 1.51 -11.16
N CYS A 163 -5.60 2.77 -11.36
CA CYS A 163 -5.87 3.74 -10.30
C CYS A 163 -7.11 3.43 -9.45
N LEU A 164 -7.95 2.48 -9.87
CA LEU A 164 -9.18 2.05 -9.17
C LEU A 164 -10.29 3.12 -9.05
N ALA A 165 -10.15 4.29 -9.64
CA ALA A 165 -11.16 5.36 -9.54
C ALA A 165 -12.57 4.93 -10.03
N CYS A 166 -12.65 3.93 -10.92
CA CYS A 166 -13.90 3.36 -11.42
C CYS A 166 -14.50 2.24 -10.53
N GLY A 167 -13.82 1.84 -9.45
CA GLY A 167 -14.22 0.75 -8.55
C GLY A 167 -13.74 -0.64 -8.94
N TYR A 168 -12.99 -0.78 -10.05
CA TYR A 168 -12.40 -2.05 -10.52
C TYR A 168 -10.88 -2.11 -10.29
N PRO A 169 -10.32 -3.27 -9.86
CA PRO A 169 -8.92 -3.40 -9.47
C PRO A 169 -7.92 -3.00 -10.54
N THR A 170 -8.20 -3.38 -11.79
CA THR A 170 -7.37 -3.12 -12.97
C THR A 170 -8.19 -2.53 -14.10
N CYS A 171 -7.51 -1.91 -15.06
CA CYS A 171 -8.12 -1.47 -16.31
C CYS A 171 -8.67 -2.66 -17.11
N GLU A 172 -8.05 -3.83 -16.99
CA GLU A 172 -8.49 -5.10 -17.57
C GLU A 172 -9.86 -5.52 -17.00
N GLU A 173 -9.98 -5.55 -15.68
CA GLU A 173 -11.25 -5.90 -15.01
C GLU A 173 -12.34 -4.86 -15.28
N PHE A 174 -11.97 -3.57 -15.33
CA PHE A 174 -12.92 -2.52 -15.71
C PHE A 174 -13.41 -2.71 -17.15
N ALA A 175 -12.50 -3.01 -18.09
CA ALA A 175 -12.86 -3.27 -19.48
C ALA A 175 -13.77 -4.49 -19.63
N GLU A 176 -13.54 -5.55 -18.86
CA GLU A 176 -14.42 -6.73 -18.84
C GLU A 176 -15.79 -6.43 -18.24
N ALA A 177 -15.83 -5.59 -17.20
CA ALA A 177 -17.08 -5.12 -16.62
C ALA A 177 -17.87 -4.20 -17.56
N LEU A 178 -17.18 -3.36 -18.34
CA LEU A 178 -17.79 -2.58 -19.41
C LEU A 178 -18.35 -3.49 -20.51
N ALA A 179 -17.55 -4.46 -20.97
CA ALA A 179 -17.96 -5.42 -22.00
C ALA A 179 -19.18 -6.27 -21.58
N SER A 180 -19.27 -6.61 -20.29
CA SER A 180 -20.38 -7.39 -19.73
C SER A 180 -21.57 -6.54 -19.23
N GLY A 181 -21.52 -5.21 -19.42
CA GLY A 181 -22.59 -4.29 -19.01
C GLY A 181 -22.74 -4.11 -17.49
N LYS A 182 -21.73 -4.52 -16.71
CA LYS A 182 -21.71 -4.39 -15.23
C LYS A 182 -21.16 -3.04 -14.76
N ALA A 183 -20.52 -2.29 -15.65
CA ALA A 183 -19.94 -0.98 -15.35
C ALA A 183 -20.50 0.12 -16.26
N LYS A 184 -20.56 1.35 -15.74
CA LYS A 184 -20.93 2.53 -16.53
C LYS A 184 -19.75 3.01 -17.36
N ILE A 185 -20.02 3.43 -18.59
CA ILE A 185 -19.00 3.83 -19.56
C ILE A 185 -18.24 5.12 -19.18
N ASP A 186 -18.84 5.95 -18.32
CA ASP A 186 -18.26 7.18 -17.78
C ASP A 186 -17.43 6.97 -16.50
N GLY A 187 -17.23 5.72 -16.06
CA GLY A 187 -16.53 5.41 -14.81
C GLY A 187 -15.03 5.76 -14.80
N CYS A 188 -14.39 6.05 -15.94
CA CYS A 188 -12.97 6.39 -15.99
C CYS A 188 -12.69 7.85 -15.59
N TYR A 189 -12.75 8.13 -14.29
CA TYR A 189 -12.52 9.48 -13.75
C TYR A 189 -11.18 10.13 -14.14
N PRO A 190 -10.01 9.43 -14.06
CA PRO A 190 -8.73 10.03 -14.43
C PRO A 190 -8.57 10.21 -15.94
N GLY A 191 -9.28 9.41 -16.73
CA GLY A 191 -9.31 9.55 -18.19
C GLY A 191 -10.18 10.70 -18.68
N GLY A 192 -11.21 11.07 -17.90
CA GLY A 192 -12.10 12.19 -18.16
C GLY A 192 -12.82 12.09 -19.51
N LYS A 193 -13.23 13.24 -20.05
CA LYS A 193 -13.94 13.35 -21.34
C LYS A 193 -13.22 12.69 -22.52
N PRO A 194 -11.89 12.85 -22.70
CA PRO A 194 -11.18 12.25 -23.83
C PRO A 194 -11.28 10.73 -23.86
N VAL A 195 -11.18 10.08 -22.70
CA VAL A 195 -11.31 8.62 -22.59
C VAL A 195 -12.76 8.20 -22.76
N LEU A 196 -13.73 8.94 -22.21
CA LEU A 196 -15.15 8.64 -22.39
C LEU A 196 -15.57 8.60 -23.86
N GLU A 197 -15.19 9.60 -24.66
CA GLU A 197 -15.59 9.64 -26.08
C GLU A 197 -14.97 8.47 -26.86
N ARG A 198 -13.70 8.14 -26.59
CA ARG A 198 -13.04 6.98 -27.20
C ARG A 198 -13.65 5.65 -26.73
N LEU A 199 -14.06 5.56 -25.46
CA LEU A 199 -14.72 4.36 -24.92
C LEU A 199 -16.08 4.15 -25.58
N LYS A 200 -16.87 5.22 -25.79
CA LYS A 200 -18.14 5.13 -26.53
C LYS A 200 -17.93 4.59 -27.94
N GLN A 201 -16.92 5.12 -28.66
CA GLN A 201 -16.59 4.65 -30.00
C GLN A 201 -16.17 3.18 -29.98
N ALA A 202 -15.25 2.79 -29.10
CA ALA A 202 -14.79 1.41 -28.98
C ALA A 202 -15.92 0.45 -28.56
N ALA A 203 -16.86 0.88 -27.71
CA ALA A 203 -18.01 0.09 -27.31
C ALA A 203 -18.97 -0.17 -28.48
N LEU A 204 -19.22 0.83 -29.32
CA LEU A 204 -19.99 0.68 -30.56
C LEU A 204 -19.32 -0.32 -31.52
N GLU A 205 -18.01 -0.19 -31.73
CA GLU A 205 -17.22 -1.09 -32.57
C GLU A 205 -17.09 -2.52 -32.02
N ALA A 206 -17.36 -2.70 -30.71
CA ALA A 206 -17.34 -3.98 -30.02
C ALA A 206 -18.74 -4.59 -29.85
N GLY A 207 -19.81 -3.90 -30.27
CA GLY A 207 -21.19 -4.38 -30.11
C GLY A 207 -21.68 -4.41 -28.65
N VAL A 208 -21.06 -3.63 -27.77
CA VAL A 208 -21.40 -3.56 -26.34
C VAL A 208 -22.51 -2.52 -26.13
N LYS A 209 -23.59 -2.88 -25.44
CA LYS A 209 -24.64 -1.93 -25.05
C LYS A 209 -24.10 -0.99 -23.98
N ALA A 210 -23.71 0.22 -24.38
CA ALA A 210 -23.34 1.27 -23.43
C ALA A 210 -24.54 1.59 -22.53
N SER A 211 -24.37 1.36 -21.21
CA SER A 211 -25.32 1.76 -20.17
C SER A 211 -24.76 2.93 -19.37
#